data_AF-E9RS48-F1
#
_entry.id   AF-E9RS48-F1
#
_cell.length_a   1.000
_cell.length_b   1.000
_cell.length_c   1.000
_cell.angle_alpha   90.00
_cell.angle_beta   90.00
_cell.angle_gamma   90.00
#
_symmetry.space_group_name_H-M   'P 1'
#
loop_
_entity.id
_entity.type
_entity.pdbx_description
1 polymer ?
#
loop_
_entity_poly.entity_id
_entity_poly.type
_entity_poly.pdbx_seq_one_letter_code
_entity_poly.pdbx_strand_id
1 'polypeptide(L)'
;MKRFSIRGKKLNRKKQVVIGGIVLLLFFGFFLIKNLLAMEYPLIVDGKGITQEEIRFHNHDIDRAIRSRVIFNWASKEGLADEFSYETFQKSLKTENKERKEIKQKGEPLYGPVEFTPMQYYKRQLGEYERSLKDHMMKRVEKKELYEFYKTHQENFKEVDTVCAEYTVRQDGREIYKESVILDKNNIRAKMEFDEEFVNRLLLLEEGGKVIWSTAQGEEKELYCTSREDGGYLSYEEVSGAVLEQCIANKFEVELQKRISESNVWNFMKK
;
A
#
# COMPACT_ATOMS: atom_id res chain seq x y z
N MET A 1 -38.52 -20.90 -64.44
CA MET A 1 -38.01 -20.60 -63.08
C MET A 1 -38.61 -21.57 -62.07
N LYS A 2 -37.88 -22.59 -61.62
CA LYS A 2 -38.33 -23.52 -60.56
C LYS A 2 -37.89 -22.95 -59.20
N ARG A 3 -38.85 -22.53 -58.36
CA ARG A 3 -38.63 -22.16 -56.96
C ARG A 3 -38.27 -23.42 -56.16
N PHE A 4 -37.04 -23.49 -55.64
CA PHE A 4 -36.66 -24.46 -54.62
C PHE A 4 -37.32 -24.07 -53.30
N SER A 5 -38.34 -24.83 -52.88
CA SER A 5 -38.90 -24.78 -51.54
C SER A 5 -38.01 -25.61 -50.62
N ILE A 6 -37.22 -24.95 -49.77
CA ILE A 6 -36.51 -25.60 -48.67
C ILE A 6 -37.55 -25.95 -47.61
N ARG A 7 -38.08 -27.17 -47.71
CA ARG A 7 -38.99 -27.76 -46.73
C ARG A 7 -38.17 -28.10 -45.47
N GLY A 8 -38.17 -27.21 -44.49
CA GLY A 8 -37.59 -27.49 -43.18
C GLY A 8 -38.24 -28.74 -42.58
N LYS A 9 -37.46 -29.82 -42.43
CA LYS A 9 -37.89 -31.04 -41.74
C LYS A 9 -38.22 -30.66 -40.28
N LYS A 10 -39.51 -30.57 -39.93
CA LYS A 10 -39.95 -30.44 -38.53
C LYS A 10 -39.41 -31.64 -37.74
N LEU A 11 -38.59 -31.37 -36.73
CA LEU A 11 -38.10 -32.40 -35.83
C LEU A 11 -39.28 -33.11 -35.15
N ASN A 12 -39.23 -34.44 -35.08
CA ASN A 12 -40.21 -35.24 -34.34
C ASN A 12 -40.23 -34.80 -32.86
N ARG A 13 -41.42 -34.64 -32.27
CA ARG A 13 -41.66 -34.21 -30.89
C ARG A 13 -40.81 -34.97 -29.86
N LYS A 14 -40.56 -36.27 -30.07
CA LYS A 14 -39.65 -37.07 -29.23
C LYS A 14 -38.19 -36.58 -29.27
N LYS A 15 -37.68 -36.19 -30.44
CA LYS A 15 -36.33 -35.63 -30.60
C LYS A 15 -36.22 -34.23 -29.99
N GLN A 16 -37.28 -33.42 -30.04
CA GLN A 16 -37.30 -32.10 -29.38
C GLN A 16 -37.24 -32.21 -27.85
N VAL A 17 -37.93 -33.19 -27.26
CA VAL A 17 -37.89 -33.44 -25.80
C VAL A 17 -36.50 -33.91 -25.36
N VAL A 18 -35.86 -34.82 -26.12
CA VAL A 18 -34.50 -35.29 -25.81
C VAL A 18 -33.48 -34.16 -25.93
N ILE A 19 -33.55 -33.34 -26.99
CA ILE A 19 -32.66 -32.18 -27.16
C ILE A 19 -32.89 -31.16 -26.05
N GLY A 20 -34.15 -30.87 -25.69
CA GLY A 20 -34.48 -29.98 -24.58
C GLY A 20 -33.93 -30.47 -23.25
N GLY A 21 -34.01 -31.78 -22.97
CA GLY A 21 -33.44 -32.39 -21.78
C GLY A 21 -31.91 -32.31 -21.74
N ILE A 22 -31.22 -32.54 -22.88
CA ILE A 22 -29.76 -32.40 -22.98
C ILE A 22 -29.33 -30.95 -22.75
N VAL A 23 -30.02 -29.99 -23.37
CA VAL A 23 -29.74 -28.55 -23.17
C VAL A 23 -29.94 -28.16 -21.72
N LEU A 24 -31.01 -28.65 -21.07
CA LEU A 24 -31.26 -28.38 -19.66
C LEU A 24 -30.19 -28.97 -18.75
N LEU A 25 -29.73 -30.20 -19.01
CA LEU A 25 -28.64 -30.85 -18.27
C LEU A 25 -27.31 -30.12 -18.45
N LEU A 26 -26.98 -29.68 -19.66
CA LEU A 26 -25.78 -28.86 -19.92
C LEU A 26 -25.87 -27.52 -19.20
N PHE A 27 -27.05 -26.89 -19.18
CA PHE A 27 -27.28 -25.64 -18.47
C PHE A 27 -27.17 -25.81 -16.94
N PHE A 28 -27.74 -26.90 -16.40
CA PHE A 28 -27.64 -27.23 -14.98
C PHE A 28 -26.20 -27.58 -14.57
N GLY A 29 -25.49 -28.35 -15.41
CA GLY A 29 -24.07 -28.66 -15.21
C GLY A 29 -23.21 -27.40 -15.22
N PHE A 30 -23.44 -26.50 -16.18
CA PHE A 30 -22.79 -25.20 -16.22
C PHE A 30 -23.08 -24.36 -14.98
N PHE A 31 -24.33 -24.33 -14.51
CA PHE A 31 -24.72 -23.62 -13.28
C PHE A 31 -24.04 -24.18 -12.03
N LEU A 32 -23.97 -25.50 -11.89
CA LEU A 32 -23.30 -26.17 -10.77
C LEU A 32 -21.79 -25.90 -10.78
N ILE A 33 -21.14 -25.99 -11.95
CA ILE A 33 -19.72 -25.69 -12.11
C ILE A 33 -19.44 -24.22 -11.77
N LYS A 34 -20.29 -23.30 -12.24
CA LYS A 34 -20.17 -21.86 -11.92
C LYS A 34 -20.28 -21.61 -10.41
N ASN A 35 -21.24 -22.24 -9.74
CA ASN A 35 -21.38 -22.12 -8.28
C ASN A 35 -20.18 -22.73 -7.53
N LEU A 36 -19.66 -23.85 -7.98
CA LEU A 36 -18.49 -24.49 -7.37
C LEU A 36 -17.24 -23.60 -7.50
N LEU A 37 -16.99 -23.07 -8.70
CA LEU A 37 -15.89 -22.12 -8.95
C LEU A 37 -16.06 -20.82 -8.16
N ALA A 38 -17.27 -20.31 -8.00
CA ALA A 38 -17.54 -19.12 -7.19
C ALA A 38 -17.33 -19.34 -5.69
N MET A 39 -17.48 -20.58 -5.19
CA MET A 39 -17.14 -20.91 -3.81
C MET A 39 -15.64 -20.94 -3.56
N GLU A 40 -14.86 -21.45 -4.53
CA GLU A 40 -13.39 -21.56 -4.41
C GLU A 40 -12.68 -20.23 -4.72
N TYR A 41 -13.12 -19.54 -5.77
CA TYR A 41 -12.56 -18.27 -6.25
C TYR A 41 -13.67 -17.22 -6.40
N PRO A 42 -14.09 -16.58 -5.29
CA PRO A 42 -15.09 -15.52 -5.31
C PRO A 42 -14.72 -14.29 -6.14
N LEU A 43 -13.43 -14.13 -6.46
CA LEU A 43 -12.89 -13.02 -7.22
C LEU A 43 -11.83 -13.54 -8.19
N ILE A 44 -11.87 -13.08 -9.44
CA ILE A 44 -10.86 -13.41 -10.46
C ILE A 44 -10.31 -12.12 -11.03
N VAL A 45 -8.98 -12.02 -11.13
CA VAL A 45 -8.27 -10.88 -11.73
C VAL A 45 -7.33 -11.42 -12.81
N ASP A 46 -7.52 -11.00 -14.05
CA ASP A 46 -6.74 -11.44 -15.22
C ASP A 46 -6.68 -12.98 -15.37
N GLY A 47 -7.83 -13.63 -15.12
CA GLY A 47 -7.96 -15.09 -15.17
C GLY A 47 -7.33 -15.83 -13.98
N LYS A 48 -6.78 -15.13 -12.99
CA LYS A 48 -6.24 -15.71 -11.75
C LYS A 48 -7.24 -15.57 -10.61
N GLY A 49 -7.64 -16.70 -10.03
CA GLY A 49 -8.57 -16.74 -8.91
C GLY A 49 -7.93 -16.28 -7.60
N ILE A 50 -8.72 -15.57 -6.80
CA ILE A 50 -8.41 -15.13 -5.44
C ILE A 50 -9.37 -15.87 -4.51
N THR A 51 -8.81 -16.59 -3.53
CA THR A 51 -9.55 -17.39 -2.55
C THR A 51 -10.25 -16.52 -1.50
N GLN A 52 -11.21 -17.11 -0.79
CA GLN A 52 -11.87 -16.46 0.35
C GLN A 52 -10.86 -16.10 1.46
N GLU A 53 -9.87 -16.96 1.69
CA GLU A 53 -8.78 -16.77 2.66
C GLU A 53 -7.95 -15.52 2.32
N GLU A 54 -7.57 -15.35 1.05
CA GLU A 54 -6.85 -14.16 0.59
C GLU A 54 -7.66 -12.89 0.82
N ILE A 55 -8.96 -12.90 0.53
CA ILE A 55 -9.86 -11.77 0.79
C ILE A 55 -9.94 -11.46 2.29
N ARG A 56 -9.95 -12.49 3.15
CA ARG A 56 -9.90 -12.31 4.62
C ARG A 56 -8.58 -11.69 5.07
N PHE A 57 -7.47 -11.89 4.36
CA PHE A 57 -6.21 -11.20 4.67
C PHE A 57 -6.31 -9.67 4.51
N HIS A 58 -7.30 -9.21 3.76
CA HIS A 58 -7.61 -7.80 3.58
C HIS A 58 -8.85 -7.35 4.34
N ASN A 59 -9.29 -8.08 5.38
CA ASN A 59 -10.52 -7.77 6.12
C ASN A 59 -11.76 -7.65 5.22
N HIS A 60 -11.83 -8.48 4.18
CA HIS A 60 -12.87 -8.45 3.14
C HIS A 60 -12.87 -7.20 2.23
N ASP A 61 -11.80 -6.40 2.25
CA ASP A 61 -11.59 -5.31 1.29
C ASP A 61 -11.19 -5.86 -0.08
N ILE A 62 -12.12 -5.77 -1.02
CA ILE A 62 -11.97 -6.29 -2.39
C ILE A 62 -10.91 -5.52 -3.17
N ASP A 63 -10.84 -4.20 -3.01
CA ASP A 63 -9.92 -3.38 -3.79
C ASP A 63 -8.48 -3.65 -3.34
N ARG A 64 -8.26 -3.87 -2.05
CA ARG A 64 -6.95 -4.33 -1.52
C ARG A 64 -6.57 -5.74 -1.99
N ALA A 65 -7.55 -6.64 -2.10
CA ALA A 65 -7.31 -7.99 -2.63
C ALA A 65 -6.94 -7.95 -4.13
N ILE A 66 -7.64 -7.12 -4.92
CA ILE A 66 -7.31 -6.88 -6.34
C ILE A 66 -5.91 -6.30 -6.45
N ARG A 67 -5.61 -5.25 -5.70
CA ARG A 67 -4.28 -4.61 -5.68
C ARG A 67 -3.16 -5.63 -5.42
N SER A 68 -3.32 -6.45 -4.39
CA SER A 68 -2.31 -7.47 -4.03
C SER A 68 -2.13 -8.50 -5.16
N ARG A 69 -3.23 -8.93 -5.78
CA ARG A 69 -3.17 -9.84 -6.94
C ARG A 69 -2.48 -9.21 -8.15
N VAL A 70 -2.74 -7.94 -8.44
CA VAL A 70 -2.09 -7.22 -9.54
C VAL A 70 -0.59 -7.12 -9.30
N ILE A 71 -0.14 -6.86 -8.05
CA ILE A 71 1.27 -6.86 -7.68
C ILE A 71 1.93 -8.22 -7.94
N PHE A 72 1.30 -9.31 -7.48
CA PHE A 72 1.82 -10.66 -7.70
C PHE A 72 1.94 -11.00 -9.20
N ASN A 73 0.88 -10.69 -9.96
CA ASN A 73 0.87 -10.91 -11.40
C ASN A 73 1.91 -10.06 -12.11
N TRP A 74 2.13 -8.82 -11.67
CA TRP A 74 3.13 -7.92 -12.25
C TRP A 74 4.55 -8.44 -12.03
N ALA A 75 4.93 -8.77 -10.80
CA ALA A 75 6.27 -9.30 -10.52
C ALA A 75 6.54 -10.59 -11.30
N SER A 76 5.55 -11.48 -11.41
CA SER A 76 5.68 -12.71 -12.19
C SER A 76 5.83 -12.44 -13.69
N LYS A 77 5.04 -11.52 -14.26
CA LYS A 77 5.19 -11.10 -15.67
C LYS A 77 6.55 -10.49 -15.97
N GLU A 78 7.18 -9.82 -15.02
CA GLU A 78 8.56 -9.28 -15.16
C GLU A 78 9.65 -10.32 -14.87
N GLY A 79 9.29 -11.56 -14.53
CA GLY A 79 10.25 -12.62 -14.21
C GLY A 79 11.00 -12.39 -12.88
N LEU A 80 10.44 -11.56 -11.99
CA LEU A 80 11.03 -11.26 -10.68
C LEU A 80 10.62 -12.23 -9.58
N ALA A 81 9.56 -13.00 -9.82
CA ALA A 81 9.03 -13.98 -8.90
C ALA A 81 8.23 -15.06 -9.64
N ASP A 82 8.06 -16.20 -9.00
CA ASP A 82 7.13 -17.21 -9.49
C ASP A 82 5.67 -16.74 -9.37
N GLU A 83 4.81 -17.34 -10.19
CA GLU A 83 3.38 -17.06 -10.15
C GLU A 83 2.79 -17.40 -8.78
N PHE A 84 2.07 -16.43 -8.18
CA PHE A 84 1.42 -16.64 -6.89
C PHE A 84 0.20 -17.54 -7.00
N SER A 85 0.17 -18.58 -6.18
CA SER A 85 -1.03 -19.38 -5.93
C SER A 85 -1.21 -19.58 -4.42
N TYR A 86 -2.45 -19.71 -3.96
CA TYR A 86 -2.72 -19.94 -2.55
C TYR A 86 -2.16 -21.29 -2.06
N GLU A 87 -2.12 -22.30 -2.93
CA GLU A 87 -1.52 -23.59 -2.62
C GLU A 87 0.00 -23.50 -2.40
N THR A 88 0.73 -22.84 -3.31
CA THR A 88 2.18 -22.64 -3.16
C THR A 88 2.49 -21.78 -1.94
N PHE A 89 1.70 -20.73 -1.70
CA PHE A 89 1.76 -19.92 -0.48
C PHE A 89 1.68 -20.77 0.80
N GLN A 90 0.68 -21.66 0.90
CA GLN A 90 0.52 -22.51 2.08
C GLN A 90 1.69 -23.48 2.28
N LYS A 91 2.24 -24.03 1.18
CA LYS A 91 3.43 -24.90 1.23
C LYS A 91 4.64 -24.12 1.74
N SER A 92 4.90 -22.94 1.17
CA SER A 92 6.01 -22.08 1.59
C SER A 92 5.90 -21.64 3.05
N LEU A 93 4.69 -21.29 3.52
CA LEU A 93 4.45 -20.96 4.93
C LEU A 93 4.80 -22.12 5.87
N LYS A 94 4.38 -23.34 5.53
CA LYS A 94 4.67 -24.53 6.35
C LYS A 94 6.18 -24.80 6.41
N THR A 95 6.87 -24.67 5.28
CA THR A 95 8.33 -24.82 5.21
C THR A 95 9.03 -23.77 6.05
N GLU A 96 8.71 -22.48 5.86
CA GLU A 96 9.28 -21.37 6.65
C GLU A 96 9.06 -21.60 8.16
N ASN A 97 7.85 -21.93 8.59
CA ASN A 97 7.56 -22.15 10.01
C ASN A 97 8.30 -23.38 10.58
N LYS A 98 8.55 -24.40 9.77
CA LYS A 98 9.36 -25.56 10.18
C LYS A 98 10.81 -25.13 10.39
N GLU A 99 11.41 -24.45 9.41
CA GLU A 99 12.80 -23.98 9.48
C GLU A 99 13.02 -23.03 10.66
N ARG A 100 12.09 -22.09 10.90
CA ARG A 100 12.18 -21.17 12.04
C ARG A 100 12.10 -21.87 13.39
N LYS A 101 11.31 -22.93 13.51
CA LYS A 101 11.28 -23.78 14.72
C LYS A 101 12.60 -24.51 14.93
N GLU A 102 13.23 -25.00 13.86
CA GLU A 102 14.55 -25.64 13.93
C GLU A 102 15.65 -24.65 14.35
N ILE A 103 15.68 -23.43 13.79
CA ILE A 103 16.61 -22.35 14.20
C ILE A 103 16.44 -22.06 15.70
N LYS A 104 15.19 -21.93 16.17
CA LYS A 104 14.91 -21.68 17.58
C LYS A 104 15.36 -22.81 18.49
N GLN A 105 15.19 -24.07 18.07
CA GLN A 105 15.66 -25.25 18.81
C GLN A 105 17.18 -25.32 18.91
N LYS A 106 17.89 -24.89 17.86
CA LYS A 106 19.36 -24.82 17.84
C LYS A 106 19.93 -23.67 18.68
N GLY A 107 19.09 -22.76 19.17
CA GLY A 107 19.53 -21.58 19.93
C GLY A 107 20.16 -20.48 19.08
N GLU A 108 19.99 -20.54 17.75
CA GLU A 108 20.51 -19.54 16.82
C GLU A 108 19.68 -18.23 16.90
N PRO A 109 20.30 -17.06 16.62
CA PRO A 109 19.57 -15.80 16.55
C PRO A 109 18.44 -15.85 15.51
N LEU A 110 17.20 -15.67 15.96
CA LEU A 110 16.02 -15.60 15.10
C LEU A 110 15.40 -14.20 15.17
N TYR A 111 15.41 -13.50 14.04
CA TYR A 111 14.75 -12.20 13.92
C TYR A 111 13.29 -12.37 13.49
N GLY A 112 12.37 -11.78 14.25
CA GLY A 112 10.93 -11.89 14.03
C GLY A 112 10.28 -13.09 14.77
N PRO A 113 9.02 -13.44 14.45
CA PRO A 113 8.28 -14.46 15.20
C PRO A 113 8.86 -15.86 14.96
N VAL A 114 8.72 -16.76 15.94
CA VAL A 114 9.10 -18.18 15.77
C VAL A 114 8.19 -18.86 14.74
N GLU A 115 6.93 -18.47 14.70
CA GLU A 115 5.94 -19.01 13.78
C GLU A 115 5.09 -17.87 13.22
N PHE A 116 5.01 -17.78 11.90
CA PHE A 116 4.14 -16.86 11.21
C PHE A 116 2.72 -17.43 11.14
N THR A 117 1.75 -16.56 11.39
CA THR A 117 0.38 -16.77 10.93
C THR A 117 0.29 -16.58 9.40
N PRO A 118 -0.73 -17.16 8.73
CA PRO A 118 -0.93 -16.93 7.30
C PRO A 118 -1.00 -15.45 6.92
N MET A 119 -1.70 -14.63 7.71
CA MET A 119 -1.79 -13.19 7.50
C MET A 119 -0.41 -12.51 7.51
N GLN A 120 0.43 -12.81 8.51
CA GLN A 120 1.74 -12.18 8.63
C GLN A 120 2.65 -12.58 7.46
N TYR A 121 2.64 -13.85 7.08
CA TYR A 121 3.45 -14.33 5.96
C TYR A 121 2.97 -13.79 4.61
N TYR A 122 1.66 -13.69 4.41
CA TYR A 122 1.09 -13.08 3.21
C TYR A 122 1.53 -11.62 3.04
N LYS A 123 1.44 -10.82 4.12
CA LYS A 123 1.90 -9.43 4.11
C LYS A 123 3.40 -9.31 3.85
N ARG A 124 4.20 -10.22 4.43
CA ARG A 124 5.64 -10.28 4.16
C ARG A 124 5.91 -10.55 2.68
N GLN A 125 5.30 -11.58 2.10
CA GLN A 125 5.46 -11.90 0.69
C GLN A 125 5.01 -10.74 -0.21
N LEU A 126 3.85 -10.14 0.05
CA LEU A 126 3.40 -8.97 -0.70
C LEU A 126 4.45 -7.85 -0.69
N GLY A 127 5.01 -7.54 0.50
CA GLY A 127 6.09 -6.56 0.63
C GLY A 127 7.38 -6.94 -0.11
N GLU A 128 7.73 -8.23 -0.16
CA GLU A 128 8.88 -8.72 -0.95
C GLU A 128 8.65 -8.54 -2.46
N TYR A 129 7.44 -8.82 -2.96
CA TYR A 129 7.09 -8.61 -4.37
C TYR A 129 7.09 -7.12 -4.73
N GLU A 130 6.49 -6.25 -3.90
CA GLU A 130 6.53 -4.79 -4.09
C GLU A 130 7.96 -4.25 -4.11
N ARG A 131 8.82 -4.73 -3.19
CA ARG A 131 10.23 -4.33 -3.13
C ARG A 131 10.97 -4.75 -4.40
N SER A 132 10.83 -6.01 -4.83
CA SER A 132 11.49 -6.49 -6.05
C SER A 132 11.11 -5.69 -7.28
N LEU A 133 9.83 -5.31 -7.41
CA LEU A 133 9.36 -4.44 -8.49
C LEU A 133 10.00 -3.05 -8.42
N LYS A 134 9.98 -2.41 -7.25
CA LYS A 134 10.60 -1.09 -7.04
C LYS A 134 12.11 -1.12 -7.30
N ASP A 135 12.82 -2.13 -6.81
CA ASP A 135 14.25 -2.33 -7.08
C ASP A 135 14.51 -2.51 -8.58
N HIS A 136 13.64 -3.23 -9.28
CA HIS A 136 13.75 -3.38 -10.74
C HIS A 136 13.50 -2.06 -11.48
N MET A 137 12.63 -1.19 -10.97
CA MET A 137 12.41 0.15 -11.50
C MET A 137 13.59 1.09 -11.20
N MET A 138 14.16 1.03 -9.99
CA MET A 138 15.36 1.79 -9.58
C MET A 138 16.56 1.54 -10.49
N LYS A 139 16.72 0.30 -10.98
CA LYS A 139 17.82 -0.05 -11.91
C LYS A 139 17.65 0.54 -13.31
N ARG A 140 16.45 1.00 -13.67
CA ARG A 140 16.08 1.43 -15.03
C ARG A 140 15.75 2.92 -15.12
N VAL A 141 15.57 3.62 -14.00
CA VAL A 141 15.29 5.06 -14.00
C VAL A 141 16.49 5.87 -14.46
N GLU A 142 16.25 6.83 -15.33
CA GLU A 142 17.31 7.70 -15.84
C GLU A 142 17.60 8.85 -14.88
N LYS A 143 18.86 9.28 -14.81
CA LYS A 143 19.26 10.44 -13.99
C LYS A 143 18.48 11.70 -14.34
N LYS A 144 18.15 11.90 -15.63
CA LYS A 144 17.36 13.04 -16.10
C LYS A 144 15.98 13.06 -15.45
N GLU A 145 15.33 11.90 -15.38
CA GLU A 145 14.02 11.75 -14.77
C GLU A 145 14.06 12.04 -13.26
N LEU A 146 15.10 11.60 -12.55
CA LEU A 146 15.29 11.91 -11.13
C LEU A 146 15.44 13.42 -10.89
N TYR A 147 16.18 14.10 -11.76
CA TYR A 147 16.37 15.54 -11.66
C TYR A 147 15.10 16.33 -11.97
N GLU A 148 14.31 15.89 -12.95
CA GLU A 148 12.99 16.45 -13.24
C GLU A 148 12.00 16.23 -12.09
N PHE A 149 12.02 15.04 -11.48
CA PHE A 149 11.23 14.74 -10.29
C PHE A 149 11.59 15.67 -9.13
N TYR A 150 12.88 15.82 -8.82
CA TYR A 150 13.35 16.74 -7.78
C TYR A 150 12.85 18.18 -8.03
N LYS A 151 12.99 18.70 -9.25
CA LYS A 151 12.54 20.06 -9.60
C LYS A 151 11.04 20.28 -9.44
N THR A 152 10.24 19.27 -9.72
CA THR A 152 8.77 19.36 -9.66
C THR A 152 8.21 19.06 -8.28
N HIS A 153 9.02 18.55 -7.35
CA HIS A 153 8.64 18.15 -6.00
C HIS A 153 9.58 18.75 -4.94
N GLN A 154 10.12 19.95 -5.17
CA GLN A 154 11.11 20.58 -4.27
C GLN A 154 10.58 20.74 -2.84
N GLU A 155 9.28 20.97 -2.67
CA GLU A 155 8.62 21.04 -1.36
C GLU A 155 8.89 19.81 -0.47
N ASN A 156 9.02 18.62 -1.06
CA ASN A 156 9.33 17.40 -0.30
C ASN A 156 10.77 17.38 0.27
N PHE A 157 11.61 18.30 -0.18
CA PHE A 157 13.03 18.43 0.17
C PHE A 157 13.33 19.81 0.78
N LYS A 158 12.31 20.49 1.31
CA LYS A 158 12.47 21.72 2.07
C LYS A 158 13.25 21.44 3.36
N GLU A 159 14.29 22.22 3.62
CA GLU A 159 15.00 22.17 4.90
C GLU A 159 14.14 22.84 5.98
N VAL A 160 14.30 22.40 7.22
CA VAL A 160 13.61 23.01 8.36
C VAL A 160 13.97 24.49 8.46
N ASP A 161 12.94 25.34 8.51
CA ASP A 161 13.08 26.76 8.79
C ASP A 161 13.77 26.95 10.15
N THR A 162 14.59 27.99 10.26
CA THR A 162 15.12 28.41 11.56
C THR A 162 14.09 29.32 12.23
N VAL A 163 13.54 28.88 13.35
CA VAL A 163 12.49 29.60 14.09
C VAL A 163 13.06 30.06 15.42
N CYS A 164 13.07 31.38 15.65
CA CYS A 164 13.35 31.98 16.94
C CYS A 164 12.04 32.40 17.59
N ALA A 165 11.83 32.02 18.85
CA ALA A 165 10.63 32.37 19.59
C ALA A 165 10.95 32.68 21.06
N GLU A 166 10.09 33.47 21.70
CA GLU A 166 10.01 33.55 23.15
C GLU A 166 8.99 32.53 23.65
N TYR A 167 9.42 31.69 24.59
CA TYR A 167 8.56 30.74 25.29
C TYR A 167 8.31 31.23 26.71
N THR A 168 7.05 31.34 27.09
CA THR A 168 6.62 31.83 28.40
C THR A 168 5.66 30.85 29.05
N VAL A 169 5.84 30.56 30.33
CA VAL A 169 4.91 29.76 31.14
C VAL A 169 4.34 30.63 32.26
N ARG A 170 3.03 30.62 32.41
CA ARG A 170 2.29 31.33 33.43
C ARG A 170 1.47 30.37 34.29
N GLN A 171 1.42 30.64 35.58
CA GLN A 171 0.57 29.94 36.54
C GLN A 171 -0.16 30.98 37.38
N ASP A 172 -1.48 30.84 37.50
CA ASP A 172 -2.35 31.79 38.20
C ASP A 172 -2.14 33.26 37.74
N GLY A 173 -1.94 33.46 36.44
CA GLY A 173 -1.71 34.76 35.82
C GLY A 173 -0.32 35.37 36.04
N ARG A 174 0.60 34.65 36.69
CA ARG A 174 1.98 35.08 36.91
C ARG A 174 2.95 34.34 36.02
N GLU A 175 3.88 35.06 35.41
CA GLU A 175 5.01 34.46 34.69
C GLU A 175 5.93 33.74 35.67
N ILE A 176 6.12 32.44 35.47
CA ILE A 176 6.99 31.59 36.27
C ILE A 176 8.24 31.15 35.51
N TYR A 177 8.20 31.22 34.18
CA TYR A 177 9.29 30.85 33.30
C TYR A 177 9.24 31.65 32.00
N LYS A 178 10.39 32.13 31.54
CA LYS A 178 10.54 32.73 30.22
C LYS A 178 11.92 32.41 29.66
N GLU A 179 11.98 31.98 28.40
CA GLU A 179 13.22 31.73 27.69
C GLU A 179 13.11 32.11 26.20
N SER A 180 14.26 32.36 25.56
CA SER A 180 14.35 32.39 24.10
C SER A 180 14.69 31.00 23.58
N VAL A 181 13.93 30.56 22.59
CA VAL A 181 14.06 29.23 21.96
C VAL A 181 14.43 29.41 20.50
N ILE A 182 15.38 28.59 20.04
CA ILE A 182 15.73 28.46 18.63
C ILE A 182 15.45 27.03 18.21
N LEU A 183 14.71 26.86 17.13
CA LEU A 183 14.48 25.58 16.46
C LEU A 183 15.16 25.63 15.09
N ASP A 184 16.02 24.66 14.81
CA ASP A 184 16.73 24.55 13.53
C ASP A 184 16.96 23.07 13.18
N LYS A 185 17.58 22.83 12.00
CA LYS A 185 17.89 21.49 11.51
C LYS A 185 18.75 20.63 12.45
N ASN A 186 19.58 21.23 13.29
CA ASN A 186 20.50 20.53 14.17
C ASN A 186 19.81 20.07 15.47
N ASN A 187 18.77 20.79 15.90
CA ASN A 187 18.15 20.56 17.20
C ASN A 187 16.70 20.06 17.14
N ILE A 188 16.03 20.13 15.98
CA ILE A 188 14.63 19.74 15.83
C ILE A 188 14.34 18.32 16.31
N ARG A 189 15.20 17.36 15.96
CA ARG A 189 15.00 15.95 16.35
C ARG A 189 15.04 15.78 17.86
N ALA A 190 16.06 16.35 18.50
CA ALA A 190 16.21 16.24 19.95
C ALA A 190 15.06 16.93 20.70
N LYS A 191 14.60 18.09 20.20
CA LYS A 191 13.45 18.80 20.79
C LYS A 191 12.14 18.06 20.58
N MET A 192 11.92 17.46 19.41
CA MET A 192 10.69 16.73 19.10
C MET A 192 10.58 15.43 19.90
N GLU A 193 11.70 14.75 20.16
CA GLU A 193 11.75 13.58 21.08
C GLU A 193 11.41 13.96 22.53
N PHE A 194 11.69 15.20 22.94
CA PHE A 194 11.42 15.69 24.28
C PHE A 194 9.98 16.23 24.45
N ASP A 195 9.52 17.07 23.52
CA ASP A 195 8.20 17.69 23.54
C ASP A 195 7.68 17.90 22.10
N GLU A 196 6.98 16.89 21.59
CA GLU A 196 6.43 16.89 20.23
C GLU A 196 5.39 18.00 20.03
N GLU A 197 4.51 18.23 21.01
CA GLU A 197 3.46 19.24 20.92
C GLU A 197 4.06 20.66 20.84
N PHE A 198 5.06 20.93 21.66
CA PHE A 198 5.82 22.18 21.63
C PHE A 198 6.44 22.43 20.24
N VAL A 199 7.15 21.43 19.70
CA VAL A 199 7.83 21.58 18.40
C VAL A 199 6.82 21.75 17.26
N ASN A 200 5.74 20.96 17.24
CA ASN A 200 4.70 21.08 16.23
C ASN A 200 4.04 22.46 16.25
N ARG A 201 3.80 23.04 17.43
CA ARG A 201 3.29 24.42 17.55
C ARG A 201 4.28 25.44 17.02
N LEU A 202 5.56 25.29 17.36
CA LEU A 202 6.62 26.20 16.89
C LEU A 202 6.81 26.16 15.37
N LEU A 203 6.74 24.97 14.76
CA LEU A 203 6.82 24.77 13.31
C LEU A 203 5.67 25.41 12.53
N LEU A 204 4.51 25.62 13.15
CA LEU A 204 3.34 26.24 12.53
C LEU A 204 3.26 27.77 12.74
N LEU A 205 4.16 28.35 13.54
CA LEU A 205 4.15 29.79 13.82
C LEU A 205 4.86 30.58 12.71
N GLU A 206 4.12 31.49 12.09
CA GLU A 206 4.68 32.55 11.26
C GLU A 206 5.38 33.62 12.11
N GLU A 207 6.27 34.40 11.50
CA GLU A 207 6.95 35.53 12.16
C GLU A 207 5.94 36.53 12.73
N GLY A 208 6.13 36.94 13.98
CA GLY A 208 5.19 37.77 14.74
C GLY A 208 3.93 37.05 15.21
N GLY A 209 3.76 35.77 14.85
CA GLY A 209 2.68 34.91 15.29
C GLY A 209 2.80 34.54 16.77
N LYS A 210 1.65 34.25 17.40
CA LYS A 210 1.57 33.81 18.78
C LYS A 210 0.60 32.64 18.92
N VAL A 211 0.95 31.68 19.77
CA VAL A 211 0.06 30.59 20.19
C VAL A 211 0.10 30.46 21.71
N ILE A 212 -1.07 30.28 22.31
CA ILE A 212 -1.25 30.02 23.74
C ILE A 212 -1.97 28.69 23.90
N TRP A 213 -1.55 27.88 24.86
CA TRP A 213 -2.25 26.65 25.24
C TRP A 213 -2.11 26.38 26.73
N SER A 214 -3.04 25.61 27.28
CA SER A 214 -3.00 25.25 28.71
C SER A 214 -2.72 23.77 28.89
N THR A 215 -1.95 23.44 29.94
CA THR A 215 -1.72 22.05 30.34
C THR A 215 -2.84 21.56 31.25
N ALA A 216 -2.97 20.24 31.41
CA ALA A 216 -3.89 19.63 32.37
C ALA A 216 -3.62 20.05 33.83
N GLN A 217 -2.43 20.60 34.10
CA GLN A 217 -2.00 21.07 35.43
C GLN A 217 -2.33 22.56 35.66
N GLY A 218 -2.99 23.22 34.70
CA GLY A 218 -3.42 24.62 34.82
C GLY A 218 -2.35 25.65 34.45
N GLU A 219 -1.19 25.22 33.95
CA GLU A 219 -0.19 26.13 33.41
C GLU A 219 -0.63 26.65 32.04
N GLU A 220 -0.50 27.96 31.81
CA GLU A 220 -0.66 28.58 30.51
C GLU A 220 0.71 28.75 29.86
N LYS A 221 0.89 28.14 28.69
CA LYS A 221 2.10 28.19 27.88
C LYS A 221 1.86 29.10 26.68
N GLU A 222 2.84 29.95 26.38
CA GLU A 222 2.80 30.88 25.26
C GLU A 222 4.09 30.77 24.45
N LEU A 223 3.95 30.70 23.13
CA LEU A 223 5.04 30.88 22.17
C LEU A 223 4.75 32.11 21.32
N TYR A 224 5.73 33.00 21.24
CA TYR A 224 5.72 34.17 20.36
C TYR A 224 6.91 34.08 19.40
N CYS A 225 6.65 33.98 18.10
CA CYS A 225 7.70 33.88 17.09
C CYS A 225 8.33 35.26 16.85
N THR A 226 9.62 35.40 17.16
CA THR A 226 10.36 36.65 17.00
C THR A 226 10.97 36.80 15.62
N SER A 227 11.36 35.69 14.99
CA SER A 227 11.86 35.67 13.61
C SER A 227 11.75 34.28 13.02
N ARG A 228 11.53 34.19 11.71
CA ARG A 228 11.59 32.94 10.96
C ARG A 228 12.44 33.13 9.72
N GLU A 229 13.49 32.32 9.59
CA GLU A 229 14.32 32.27 8.39
C GLU A 229 14.01 31.01 7.59
N ASP A 230 13.71 31.18 6.31
CA ASP A 230 13.43 30.07 5.39
C ASP A 230 14.68 29.17 5.28
N GLY A 231 14.50 27.88 5.58
CA GLY A 231 15.56 26.89 5.45
C GLY A 231 15.95 26.64 3.99
N GLY A 232 15.08 27.03 3.05
CA GLY A 232 15.25 26.80 1.63
C GLY A 232 15.13 25.31 1.30
N TYR A 233 15.79 24.89 0.22
CA TYR A 233 15.71 23.53 -0.29
C TYR A 233 17.07 22.86 -0.26
N LEU A 234 17.10 21.61 0.19
CA LEU A 234 18.28 20.77 0.12
C LEU A 234 18.66 20.53 -1.35
N SER A 235 19.95 20.57 -1.67
CA SER A 235 20.43 20.33 -3.03
C SER A 235 20.13 18.91 -3.50
N TYR A 236 20.03 18.72 -4.82
CA TYR A 236 19.81 17.37 -5.39
C TYR A 236 20.88 16.37 -4.94
N GLU A 237 22.13 16.81 -4.84
CA GLU A 237 23.26 16.00 -4.40
C GLU A 237 23.06 15.47 -2.97
N GLU A 238 22.58 16.32 -2.06
CA GLU A 238 22.30 15.96 -0.66
C GLU A 238 21.13 14.98 -0.52
N VAL A 239 20.09 15.11 -1.35
CA VAL A 239 18.87 14.29 -1.26
C VAL A 239 18.71 13.25 -2.36
N SER A 240 19.75 12.98 -3.16
CA SER A 240 19.66 12.11 -4.35
C SER A 240 19.09 10.71 -4.05
N GLY A 241 19.42 10.12 -2.90
CA GLY A 241 18.84 8.85 -2.45
C GLY A 241 17.34 8.94 -2.14
N ALA A 242 16.92 9.98 -1.41
CA ALA A 242 15.50 10.22 -1.12
C ALA A 242 14.70 10.55 -2.37
N VAL A 243 15.29 11.30 -3.32
CA VAL A 243 14.70 11.57 -4.64
C VAL A 243 14.46 10.27 -5.40
N LEU A 244 15.44 9.37 -5.44
CA LEU A 244 15.27 8.05 -6.06
C LEU A 244 14.12 7.26 -5.43
N GLU A 245 14.09 7.17 -4.10
CA GLU A 245 13.05 6.42 -3.39
C GLU A 245 11.64 7.00 -3.62
N GLN A 246 11.48 8.32 -3.50
CA GLN A 246 10.18 8.97 -3.71
C GLN A 246 9.73 8.91 -5.18
N CYS A 247 10.64 9.12 -6.13
CA CYS A 247 10.35 9.00 -7.56
C CYS A 247 9.87 7.60 -7.90
N ILE A 248 10.57 6.57 -7.44
CA ILE A 248 10.19 5.18 -7.70
C ILE A 248 8.90 4.81 -6.97
N ALA A 249 8.68 5.27 -5.74
CA ALA A 249 7.42 5.06 -5.04
C ALA A 249 6.23 5.67 -5.81
N ASN A 250 6.38 6.90 -6.32
CA ASN A 250 5.36 7.55 -7.13
C ASN A 250 5.11 6.79 -8.45
N LYS A 251 6.17 6.47 -9.21
CA LYS A 251 6.06 5.72 -10.46
C LYS A 251 5.42 4.35 -10.25
N PHE A 252 5.80 3.65 -9.18
CA PHE A 252 5.23 2.37 -8.82
C PHE A 252 3.72 2.48 -8.59
N GLU A 253 3.28 3.49 -7.83
CA GLU A 253 1.86 3.70 -7.55
C GLU A 253 1.08 4.05 -8.82
N VAL A 254 1.61 4.95 -9.66
CA VAL A 254 0.98 5.32 -10.94
C VAL A 254 0.82 4.10 -11.86
N GLU A 255 1.88 3.31 -12.01
CA GLU A 255 1.85 2.11 -12.85
C GLU A 255 0.94 1.01 -12.27
N LEU A 256 0.92 0.85 -10.94
CA LEU A 256 0.03 -0.09 -10.27
C LEU A 256 -1.44 0.29 -10.46
N GLN A 257 -1.79 1.57 -10.29
CA GLN A 257 -3.16 2.04 -10.52
C GLN A 257 -3.59 1.84 -11.97
N LYS A 258 -2.71 2.14 -12.93
CA LYS A 258 -2.94 1.86 -14.34
C LYS A 258 -3.23 0.37 -14.55
N ARG A 259 -2.40 -0.52 -14.03
CA ARG A 259 -2.59 -1.98 -14.16
C ARG A 259 -3.89 -2.46 -13.51
N ILE A 260 -4.24 -1.95 -12.34
CA ILE A 260 -5.52 -2.25 -11.70
C ILE A 260 -6.69 -1.82 -12.59
N SER A 261 -6.62 -0.64 -13.20
CA SER A 261 -7.68 -0.14 -14.08
C SER A 261 -7.80 -0.92 -15.40
N GLU A 262 -6.71 -1.49 -15.88
CA GLU A 262 -6.65 -2.31 -17.10
C GLU A 262 -6.97 -3.79 -16.84
N SER A 263 -6.95 -4.24 -15.58
CA SER A 263 -7.21 -5.64 -15.22
C SER A 263 -8.66 -6.06 -15.47
N ASN A 264 -8.82 -7.29 -15.96
CA ASN A 264 -10.14 -7.90 -16.13
C ASN A 264 -10.59 -8.54 -14.80
N VAL A 265 -11.57 -7.92 -14.13
CA VAL A 265 -12.03 -8.33 -12.80
C VAL A 265 -13.43 -8.94 -12.85
N TRP A 266 -13.54 -10.19 -12.38
CA TRP A 266 -14.81 -10.89 -12.24
C TRP A 266 -15.08 -11.09 -10.76
N ASN A 267 -16.06 -10.36 -10.23
CA ASN A 267 -16.43 -10.41 -8.82
C ASN A 267 -17.76 -11.16 -8.66
N PHE A 268 -17.69 -12.38 -8.12
CA PHE A 268 -18.87 -13.22 -7.89
C PHE A 268 -19.53 -12.97 -6.52
N MET A 269 -18.98 -12.06 -5.71
CA MET A 269 -19.57 -11.66 -4.43
C MET A 269 -20.55 -10.49 -4.57
N LYS A 270 -20.51 -9.74 -5.68
CA LYS A 270 -21.50 -8.71 -5.98
C LYS A 270 -22.78 -9.38 -6.49
N LYS A 271 -23.89 -9.19 -5.77
CA LYS A 271 -25.25 -9.51 -6.23
C LYS A 271 -25.78 -8.41 -7.13
#